data_AF-A0AA96Y2G1-F1
#
_entry.id   AF-A0AA96Y2G1-F1
#
_cell.length_a   1.000
_cell.length_b   1.000
_cell.length_c   1.000
_cell.angle_alpha   90.00
_cell.angle_beta   90.00
_cell.angle_gamma   90.00
#
_symmetry.space_group_name_H-M   'P 1'
#
loop_
_entity.id
_entity.type
_entity.pdbx_description
1 polymer ?
#
loop_
_entity_poly.entity_id
_entity_poly.type
_entity_poly.pdbx_seq_one_letter_code
_entity_poly.pdbx_strand_id
1 'polypeptide(L)'
;MDIFDLLSYKLENFLNVRPYPKALGAVFYKEDEPSLLNVVAKKHNGAPFSVSRWRDLFSTSAFEKAMLKNGFTEPDCYALLLVLSRFGYLLEIDNRQRTNKEYFIFFYLIQLISLKNSTLDADARLRNYMLRFLLFELSIDDEAYRRFSIEGNQLMMATDGLGSVAFLDVIDLVYKAIKADSRKEHQLLSTLKTFQTSTVRLLSEPDDTHYRCAINDRHSELMYPDVFLPTYAQDRQKIFDALIDAVNPLQSTANLFVSNMVVMNYAFHVLKDKPHEILKLKKHVRDEALFGQLLEVIIMRRMAVNKALFEKILTGHDLSLIKDEQTAFYNILYRR
;
A
#
# COMPACT_ATOMS: atom_id res chain seq x y z
N MET A 1 -1.16 5.84 19.51
CA MET A 1 -1.59 4.62 18.79
C MET A 1 -0.55 4.37 17.73
N ASP A 2 0.03 3.18 17.68
CA ASP A 2 0.97 2.83 16.62
C ASP A 2 0.19 2.19 15.45
N ILE A 3 0.09 2.93 14.35
CA ILE A 3 -0.59 2.46 13.14
C ILE A 3 0.23 1.37 12.42
N PHE A 4 1.55 1.34 12.64
CA PHE A 4 2.42 0.31 12.08
C PHE A 4 2.21 -1.05 12.75
N ASP A 5 1.79 -1.08 14.02
CA ASP A 5 1.38 -2.34 14.68
C ASP A 5 0.15 -2.96 14.02
N LEU A 6 -0.83 -2.12 13.61
CA LEU A 6 -2.01 -2.58 12.86
C LEU A 6 -1.62 -3.14 11.49
N LEU A 7 -0.70 -2.46 10.79
CA LEU A 7 -0.17 -2.93 9.50
C LEU A 7 0.61 -4.24 9.66
N SER A 8 1.47 -4.34 10.67
CA SER A 8 2.25 -5.55 10.97
C SER A 8 1.34 -6.73 11.30
N TYR A 9 0.27 -6.49 12.07
CA TYR A 9 -0.74 -7.52 12.35
C TYR A 9 -1.53 -7.93 11.10
N LYS A 10 -1.87 -6.98 10.22
CA LYS A 10 -2.47 -7.29 8.91
C LYS A 10 -1.55 -8.17 8.07
N LEU A 11 -0.25 -7.84 8.01
CA LEU A 11 0.73 -8.67 7.31
C LEU A 11 0.83 -10.08 7.92
N GLU A 12 0.89 -10.20 9.25
CA GLU A 12 0.90 -11.50 9.92
C GLU A 12 -0.31 -12.37 9.54
N ASN A 13 -1.52 -11.79 9.46
CA ASN A 13 -2.72 -12.49 8.98
C ASN A 13 -2.62 -12.89 7.51
N PHE A 14 -2.11 -12.00 6.67
CA PHE A 14 -1.90 -12.27 5.25
C PHE A 14 -0.95 -13.46 5.04
N LEU A 15 0.13 -13.55 5.84
CA LEU A 15 1.11 -14.62 5.77
C LEU A 15 0.62 -15.91 6.43
N ASN A 16 -0.09 -15.82 7.55
CA ASN A 16 -0.56 -16.95 8.36
C ASN A 16 -2.02 -16.76 8.78
N VAL A 17 -2.87 -17.77 8.51
CA VAL A 17 -4.32 -17.72 8.78
C VAL A 17 -4.66 -17.71 10.28
N ARG A 18 -3.70 -17.98 11.19
CA ARG A 18 -3.92 -17.98 12.64
C ARG A 18 -2.84 -17.21 13.42
N PRO A 19 -2.74 -15.89 13.26
CA PRO A 19 -1.82 -15.11 14.07
C PRO A 19 -2.33 -14.99 15.50
N TYR A 20 -1.40 -14.83 16.45
CA TYR A 20 -1.73 -14.68 17.86
C TYR A 20 -2.48 -13.35 18.09
N PRO A 21 -3.62 -13.33 18.81
CA PRO A 21 -4.33 -12.08 19.09
C PRO A 21 -3.43 -11.03 19.76
N LYS A 22 -3.35 -9.83 19.18
CA LYS A 22 -2.58 -8.71 19.75
C LYS A 22 -3.52 -7.70 20.42
N ALA A 23 -3.08 -7.18 21.56
CA ALA A 23 -3.76 -6.06 22.22
C ALA A 23 -3.38 -4.75 21.52
N LEU A 24 -4.26 -4.26 20.64
CA LEU A 24 -4.00 -3.08 19.79
C LEU A 24 -4.54 -1.76 20.38
N GLY A 25 -4.99 -1.80 21.65
CA GLY A 25 -5.47 -0.61 22.36
C GLY A 25 -6.89 -0.21 21.97
N ALA A 26 -7.11 1.09 21.70
CA ALA A 26 -8.44 1.66 21.44
C ALA A 26 -8.98 1.38 20.03
N VAL A 27 -8.10 1.04 19.09
CA VAL A 27 -8.42 0.61 17.72
C VAL A 27 -7.89 -0.81 17.55
N PHE A 28 -8.74 -1.72 17.09
CA PHE A 28 -8.41 -3.15 17.04
C PHE A 28 -9.20 -3.85 15.94
N TYR A 29 -8.88 -5.12 15.69
CA TYR A 29 -9.59 -5.95 14.72
C TYR A 29 -10.79 -6.66 15.34
N LYS A 30 -11.92 -6.64 14.64
CA LYS A 30 -13.10 -7.41 14.99
C LYS A 30 -13.60 -8.15 13.76
N GLU A 31 -13.89 -9.44 13.93
CA GLU A 31 -14.52 -10.25 12.90
C GLU A 31 -15.94 -9.73 12.62
N ASP A 32 -16.19 -9.39 11.36
CA ASP A 32 -17.49 -8.91 10.86
C ASP A 32 -18.24 -10.06 10.17
N GLU A 33 -17.52 -10.79 9.33
CA GLU A 33 -17.92 -12.06 8.73
C GLU A 33 -16.79 -13.09 8.95
N PRO A 34 -17.06 -14.41 8.86
CA PRO A 34 -16.01 -15.41 8.97
C PRO A 34 -14.82 -15.09 8.06
N SER A 35 -13.63 -14.96 8.65
CA SER A 35 -12.39 -14.59 7.94
C SER A 35 -12.31 -13.16 7.38
N LEU A 36 -13.24 -12.27 7.74
CA LEU A 36 -13.18 -10.83 7.45
C LEU A 36 -13.06 -10.04 8.75
N LEU A 37 -11.91 -9.40 8.98
CA LEU A 37 -11.68 -8.59 10.16
C LEU A 37 -11.61 -7.10 9.80
N ASN A 38 -12.58 -6.37 10.33
CA ASN A 38 -12.66 -4.92 10.19
C ASN A 38 -11.85 -4.23 11.28
N VAL A 39 -11.29 -3.06 10.94
CA VAL A 39 -10.72 -2.15 11.93
C VAL A 39 -11.84 -1.41 12.64
N VAL A 40 -11.92 -1.58 13.95
CA VAL A 40 -12.95 -0.98 14.81
C VAL A 40 -12.33 -0.16 15.94
N ALA A 41 -13.03 0.88 16.37
CA ALA A 41 -12.71 1.66 17.54
C ALA A 41 -13.63 1.31 18.72
N LYS A 42 -13.08 1.30 19.93
CA LYS A 42 -13.84 1.04 21.15
C LYS A 42 -14.81 2.20 21.41
N LYS A 43 -16.09 1.87 21.59
CA LYS A 43 -17.12 2.80 22.01
C LYS A 43 -17.29 2.76 23.52
N HIS A 44 -17.58 3.90 24.15
CA HIS A 44 -17.75 3.97 25.61
C HIS A 44 -18.96 3.17 26.13
N ASN A 45 -20.01 2.99 25.31
CA ASN A 45 -21.33 2.52 25.75
C ASN A 45 -21.82 1.22 25.09
N GLY A 46 -20.96 0.43 24.45
CA GLY A 46 -21.41 -0.84 23.85
C GLY A 46 -20.53 -1.37 22.74
N ALA A 47 -21.16 -1.76 21.62
CA ALA A 47 -20.52 -2.43 20.51
C ALA A 47 -19.43 -1.55 19.83
N PRO A 48 -18.31 -2.16 19.41
CA PRO A 48 -17.25 -1.46 18.66
C PRO A 48 -17.79 -0.83 17.37
N PHE A 49 -17.17 0.28 16.96
CA PHE A 49 -17.59 1.06 15.80
C PHE A 49 -16.57 0.94 14.66
N SER A 50 -17.02 0.60 13.45
CA SER A 50 -16.12 0.47 12.29
C SER A 50 -15.54 1.82 11.88
N VAL A 51 -14.21 1.92 11.80
CA VAL A 51 -13.54 3.19 11.50
C VAL A 51 -13.83 3.66 10.06
N SER A 52 -14.08 2.75 9.13
CA SER A 52 -14.46 3.08 7.75
C SER A 52 -15.84 3.75 7.66
N ARG A 53 -16.69 3.56 8.68
CA ARG A 53 -18.05 4.11 8.78
C ARG A 53 -18.12 5.41 9.58
N TRP A 54 -17.00 6.09 9.83
CA TRP A 54 -16.94 7.32 10.64
C TRP A 54 -17.96 8.40 10.24
N ARG A 55 -18.30 8.50 8.94
CA ARG A 55 -19.32 9.43 8.43
C ARG A 55 -20.73 9.20 8.98
N ASP A 56 -21.04 7.99 9.45
CA ASP A 56 -22.34 7.66 10.03
C ASP A 56 -22.59 8.35 11.39
N LEU A 57 -21.55 8.98 11.97
CA LEU A 57 -21.63 9.69 13.25
C LEU A 57 -22.16 11.13 13.12
N PHE A 58 -22.38 11.62 11.90
CA PHE A 58 -22.87 12.97 11.64
C PHE A 58 -23.68 13.04 10.35
N SER A 59 -24.38 14.17 10.15
CA SER A 59 -25.13 14.44 8.93
C SER A 59 -24.17 14.94 7.85
N THR A 60 -24.09 14.23 6.72
CA THR A 60 -23.31 14.61 5.54
C THR A 60 -23.67 16.01 5.04
N SER A 61 -24.97 16.31 4.91
CA SER A 61 -25.41 17.63 4.44
C SER A 61 -25.10 18.76 5.42
N ALA A 62 -25.09 18.50 6.73
CA ALA A 62 -24.65 19.48 7.72
C ALA A 62 -23.13 19.69 7.68
N PHE A 63 -22.36 18.62 7.44
CA PHE A 63 -20.91 18.66 7.26
C PHE A 63 -20.55 19.48 6.02
N GLU A 64 -21.13 19.19 4.86
CA GLU A 64 -20.90 19.92 3.61
C GLU A 64 -21.20 21.41 3.77
N LYS A 65 -22.35 21.76 4.37
CA LYS A 65 -22.70 23.16 4.68
C LYS A 65 -21.67 23.85 5.58
N ALA A 66 -21.07 23.13 6.53
CA ALA A 66 -20.04 23.69 7.39
C ALA A 66 -18.71 23.85 6.64
N MET A 67 -18.33 22.89 5.81
CA MET A 67 -17.10 22.93 5.00
C MET A 67 -17.16 24.00 3.91
N LEU A 68 -18.33 24.18 3.26
CA LEU A 68 -18.57 25.26 2.28
C LEU A 68 -18.31 26.65 2.87
N LYS A 69 -18.67 26.88 4.14
CA LYS A 69 -18.37 28.13 4.85
C LYS A 69 -16.88 28.36 5.09
N ASN A 70 -16.08 27.30 5.00
CA ASN A 70 -14.62 27.35 5.11
C ASN A 70 -13.94 27.33 3.73
N GLY A 71 -14.68 27.54 2.63
CA GLY A 71 -14.14 27.67 1.28
C GLY A 71 -13.92 26.36 0.51
N PHE A 72 -14.35 25.22 1.06
CA PHE A 72 -14.34 23.93 0.35
C PHE A 72 -15.55 23.81 -0.56
N THR A 73 -15.44 23.03 -1.62
CA THR A 73 -16.55 22.74 -2.54
C THR A 73 -17.20 21.37 -2.25
N GLU A 74 -18.30 21.05 -2.93
CA GLU A 74 -18.94 19.74 -2.84
C GLU A 74 -18.00 18.60 -3.30
N PRO A 75 -17.28 18.71 -4.45
CA PRO A 75 -16.25 17.74 -4.83
C PRO A 75 -15.16 17.55 -3.77
N ASP A 76 -14.71 18.63 -3.12
CA ASP A 76 -13.74 18.53 -2.04
C ASP A 76 -14.31 17.73 -0.86
N CYS A 77 -15.55 18.02 -0.45
CA CYS A 77 -16.22 17.30 0.63
C CYS A 77 -16.41 15.81 0.30
N TYR A 78 -16.76 15.48 -0.94
CA TYR A 78 -16.85 14.11 -1.42
C TYR A 78 -15.51 13.38 -1.27
N ALA A 79 -14.42 13.98 -1.78
CA ALA A 79 -13.09 13.40 -1.69
C ALA A 79 -12.65 13.17 -0.23
N LEU A 80 -12.95 14.12 0.67
CA LEU A 80 -12.67 13.98 2.11
C LEU A 80 -13.39 12.80 2.74
N LEU A 81 -14.71 12.70 2.52
CA LEU A 81 -15.51 11.61 3.07
C LEU A 81 -15.03 10.26 2.56
N LEU A 82 -14.69 10.18 1.27
CA LEU A 82 -14.21 8.97 0.64
C LEU A 82 -12.84 8.54 1.19
N VAL A 83 -11.83 9.40 1.12
CA VAL A 83 -10.44 9.07 1.52
C VAL A 83 -10.35 8.70 2.99
N LEU A 84 -10.98 9.49 3.88
CA LEU A 84 -10.94 9.22 5.31
C LEU A 84 -11.66 7.91 5.69
N SER A 85 -12.69 7.52 4.93
CA SER A 85 -13.30 6.19 5.06
C SER A 85 -12.40 5.07 4.52
N ARG A 86 -11.63 5.32 3.44
CA ARG A 86 -10.70 4.34 2.85
C ARG A 86 -9.49 4.01 3.71
N PHE A 87 -9.10 4.86 4.65
CA PHE A 87 -8.08 4.50 5.64
C PHE A 87 -8.47 3.31 6.54
N GLY A 88 -9.76 3.10 6.79
CA GLY A 88 -10.22 1.88 7.48
C GLY A 88 -9.99 0.62 6.64
N TYR A 89 -10.33 0.69 5.35
CA TYR A 89 -10.18 -0.43 4.41
C TYR A 89 -8.72 -0.77 4.09
N LEU A 90 -7.82 0.23 4.14
CA LEU A 90 -6.38 0.03 3.97
C LEU A 90 -5.84 -1.07 4.91
N LEU A 91 -6.34 -1.09 6.14
CA LEU A 91 -5.91 -2.00 7.19
C LEU A 91 -6.86 -3.18 7.40
N GLU A 92 -7.97 -3.29 6.66
CA GLU A 92 -8.87 -4.44 6.75
C GLU A 92 -8.16 -5.75 6.38
N ILE A 93 -8.55 -6.85 7.04
CA ILE A 93 -8.00 -8.18 6.77
C ILE A 93 -9.11 -9.03 6.17
N ASP A 94 -9.00 -9.31 4.87
CA ASP A 94 -9.88 -10.25 4.19
C ASP A 94 -9.12 -11.56 3.91
N ASN A 95 -9.25 -12.52 4.82
CA ASN A 95 -8.68 -13.85 4.66
C ASN A 95 -9.52 -14.75 3.75
N ARG A 96 -10.69 -14.31 3.28
CA ARG A 96 -11.53 -15.06 2.32
C ARG A 96 -10.89 -15.06 0.93
N GLN A 97 -10.13 -14.00 0.59
CA GLN A 97 -9.46 -13.86 -0.69
C GLN A 97 -8.05 -13.28 -0.53
N ARG A 98 -7.02 -14.09 -0.78
CA ARG A 98 -5.65 -13.60 -0.95
C ARG A 98 -5.47 -13.10 -2.38
N THR A 99 -5.78 -11.82 -2.60
CA THR A 99 -5.79 -11.23 -3.94
C THR A 99 -4.43 -10.67 -4.33
N ASN A 100 -4.19 -10.53 -5.64
CA ASN A 100 -3.04 -9.79 -6.17
C ASN A 100 -3.07 -8.32 -5.69
N LYS A 101 -4.27 -7.75 -5.47
CA LYS A 101 -4.47 -6.40 -4.93
C LYS A 101 -3.81 -6.20 -3.56
N GLU A 102 -3.88 -7.17 -2.64
CA GLU A 102 -3.20 -7.07 -1.35
C GLU A 102 -1.67 -6.98 -1.49
N TYR A 103 -1.08 -7.71 -2.44
CA TYR A 103 0.34 -7.56 -2.76
C TYR A 103 0.69 -6.14 -3.23
N PHE A 104 -0.14 -5.54 -4.09
CA PHE A 104 0.07 -4.16 -4.52
C PHE A 104 -0.08 -3.17 -3.36
N ILE A 105 -1.09 -3.32 -2.51
CA ILE A 105 -1.27 -2.48 -1.32
C ILE A 105 -0.04 -2.57 -0.41
N PHE A 106 0.41 -3.78 -0.07
CA PHE A 106 1.62 -3.95 0.74
C PHE A 106 2.85 -3.35 0.09
N PHE A 107 3.03 -3.56 -1.21
CA PHE A 107 4.14 -2.99 -1.96
C PHE A 107 4.13 -1.47 -1.83
N TYR A 108 3.03 -0.79 -2.20
CA TYR A 108 2.96 0.67 -2.15
C TYR A 108 3.14 1.22 -0.73
N LEU A 109 2.61 0.54 0.29
CA LEU A 109 2.84 0.90 1.69
C LEU A 109 4.31 0.80 2.07
N ILE A 110 4.96 -0.33 1.78
CA ILE A 110 6.39 -0.54 2.07
C ILE A 110 7.23 0.53 1.37
N GLN A 111 6.94 0.83 0.10
CA GLN A 111 7.66 1.86 -0.64
C GLN A 111 7.48 3.24 0.00
N LEU A 112 6.25 3.67 0.32
CA LEU A 112 5.97 4.97 0.94
C LEU A 112 6.68 5.12 2.30
N ILE A 113 6.55 4.11 3.15
CA ILE A 113 7.08 4.10 4.51
C ILE A 113 8.61 4.10 4.51
N SER A 114 9.27 3.41 3.57
CA SER A 114 10.72 3.47 3.43
C SER A 114 11.21 4.79 2.83
N LEU A 115 10.56 5.25 1.76
CA LEU A 115 11.04 6.40 0.99
C LEU A 115 10.90 7.71 1.75
N LYS A 116 9.92 7.85 2.65
CA LYS A 116 9.74 9.09 3.45
C LYS A 116 10.95 9.39 4.33
N ASN A 117 11.70 8.38 4.76
CA ASN A 117 12.90 8.52 5.59
C ASN A 117 14.21 8.45 4.76
N SER A 118 14.12 8.45 3.43
CA SER A 118 15.26 8.26 2.53
C SER A 118 15.53 9.49 1.66
N THR A 119 16.81 9.75 1.38
CA THR A 119 17.22 10.80 0.42
C THR A 119 17.02 10.38 -1.05
N LEU A 120 16.67 9.11 -1.30
CA LEU A 120 16.45 8.58 -2.65
C LEU A 120 15.30 9.26 -3.41
N ASP A 121 14.36 9.88 -2.70
CA ASP A 121 13.17 10.51 -3.27
C ASP A 121 12.92 11.91 -2.66
N ALA A 122 13.98 12.72 -2.66
CA ALA A 122 13.96 14.06 -2.08
C ALA A 122 12.90 14.99 -2.71
N ASP A 123 12.56 14.81 -3.98
CA ASP A 123 11.53 15.58 -4.69
C ASP A 123 10.14 14.91 -4.67
N ALA A 124 9.98 13.83 -3.90
CA ALA A 124 8.74 13.09 -3.70
C ALA A 124 8.12 12.48 -4.98
N ARG A 125 8.86 12.35 -6.10
CA ARG A 125 8.29 11.79 -7.35
C ARG A 125 7.87 10.33 -7.18
N LEU A 126 8.71 9.50 -6.57
CA LEU A 126 8.42 8.10 -6.32
C LEU A 126 7.28 7.98 -5.31
N ARG A 127 7.34 8.73 -4.20
CA ARG A 127 6.27 8.74 -3.18
C ARG A 127 4.93 9.15 -3.77
N ASN A 128 4.87 10.18 -4.63
CA ASN A 128 3.64 10.55 -5.32
C ASN A 128 3.11 9.45 -6.24
N TYR A 129 4.00 8.75 -6.97
CA TYR A 129 3.59 7.58 -7.75
C TYR A 129 2.99 6.50 -6.85
N MET A 130 3.67 6.13 -5.76
CA MET A 130 3.21 5.08 -4.83
C MET A 130 1.90 5.45 -4.15
N LEU A 131 1.75 6.71 -3.73
CA LEU A 131 0.51 7.22 -3.14
C LEU A 131 -0.65 7.11 -4.12
N ARG A 132 -0.47 7.57 -5.37
CA ARG A 132 -1.52 7.53 -6.39
C ARG A 132 -2.04 6.12 -6.61
N PHE A 133 -1.13 5.15 -6.77
CA PHE A 133 -1.53 3.76 -7.00
C PHE A 133 -2.08 3.09 -5.75
N LEU A 134 -1.59 3.44 -4.55
CA LEU A 134 -2.22 3.00 -3.31
C LEU A 134 -3.68 3.45 -3.23
N LEU A 135 -3.96 4.73 -3.50
CA LEU A 135 -5.33 5.26 -3.46
C LEU A 135 -6.22 4.60 -4.53
N PHE A 136 -5.68 4.33 -5.72
CA PHE A 136 -6.36 3.55 -6.75
C PHE A 136 -6.71 2.12 -6.27
N GLU A 137 -5.77 1.40 -5.65
CA GLU A 137 -6.03 0.06 -5.11
C GLU A 137 -7.10 0.09 -4.01
N LEU A 138 -7.21 1.19 -3.26
CA LEU A 138 -8.30 1.42 -2.29
C LEU A 138 -9.64 1.77 -2.93
N SER A 139 -9.77 1.66 -4.25
CA SER A 139 -10.99 1.93 -5.01
C SER A 139 -11.51 3.35 -4.75
N ILE A 140 -10.59 4.30 -4.70
CA ILE A 140 -10.86 5.73 -4.77
C ILE A 140 -10.89 6.09 -6.25
N ASP A 141 -11.89 6.87 -6.68
CA ASP A 141 -12.02 7.28 -8.06
C ASP A 141 -10.91 8.26 -8.50
N ASP A 142 -10.72 8.36 -9.81
CA ASP A 142 -9.66 9.16 -10.43
C ASP A 142 -9.73 10.65 -10.10
N GLU A 143 -10.94 11.19 -9.92
CA GLU A 143 -11.10 12.59 -9.56
C GLU A 143 -10.67 12.82 -8.11
N ALA A 144 -11.12 11.98 -7.18
CA ALA A 144 -10.82 12.11 -5.77
C ALA A 144 -9.33 11.89 -5.47
N TYR A 145 -8.71 10.81 -5.97
CA TYR A 145 -7.32 10.53 -5.59
C TYR A 145 -6.33 11.54 -6.20
N ARG A 146 -6.63 12.15 -7.36
CA ARG A 146 -5.75 13.16 -7.99
C ARG A 146 -5.63 14.45 -7.18
N ARG A 147 -6.54 14.67 -6.23
CA ARG A 147 -6.46 15.80 -5.29
C ARG A 147 -5.33 15.62 -4.28
N PHE A 148 -4.73 14.44 -4.13
CA PHE A 148 -3.74 14.17 -3.09
C PHE A 148 -2.33 14.03 -3.65
N SER A 149 -1.38 14.72 -3.03
CA SER A 149 0.04 14.65 -3.40
C SER A 149 0.94 14.88 -2.18
N ILE A 150 2.20 14.44 -2.26
CA ILE A 150 3.21 14.70 -1.23
C ILE A 150 4.09 15.85 -1.71
N GLU A 151 4.11 16.94 -0.95
CA GLU A 151 4.95 18.11 -1.19
C GLU A 151 5.61 18.52 0.12
N GLY A 152 6.91 18.85 0.10
CA GLY A 152 7.61 19.30 1.32
C GLY A 152 7.52 18.31 2.50
N ASN A 153 7.47 17.01 2.22
CA ASN A 153 7.28 15.94 3.22
C ASN A 153 5.92 15.94 3.94
N GLN A 154 4.90 16.55 3.34
CA GLN A 154 3.53 16.57 3.86
C GLN A 154 2.57 16.07 2.80
N LEU A 155 1.51 15.36 3.23
CA LEU A 155 0.38 15.07 2.37
C LEU A 155 -0.45 16.34 2.18
N MET A 156 -0.58 16.77 0.95
CA MET A 156 -1.34 17.92 0.51
C MET A 156 -2.65 17.48 -0.16
N MET A 157 -3.68 18.32 -0.02
CA MET A 157 -4.93 18.22 -0.77
C MET A 157 -5.07 19.46 -1.66
N ALA A 158 -5.16 19.26 -2.96
CA ALA A 158 -5.60 20.26 -3.91
C ALA A 158 -7.13 20.44 -3.78
N THR A 159 -7.54 21.67 -3.53
CA THR A 159 -8.94 22.06 -3.42
C THR A 159 -9.32 23.01 -4.55
N ASP A 160 -10.61 23.04 -4.89
CA ASP A 160 -11.09 23.89 -5.99
C ASP A 160 -11.09 25.38 -5.59
N GLY A 161 -11.24 25.69 -4.30
CA GLY A 161 -11.38 27.06 -3.78
C GLY A 161 -10.18 27.64 -3.03
N LEU A 162 -9.36 26.80 -2.39
CA LEU A 162 -8.27 27.23 -1.49
C LEU A 162 -6.87 26.92 -2.03
N GLY A 163 -6.77 26.26 -3.19
CA GLY A 163 -5.50 25.75 -3.69
C GLY A 163 -5.03 24.52 -2.90
N SER A 164 -3.71 24.35 -2.79
CA SER A 164 -3.08 23.23 -2.08
C SER A 164 -3.03 23.50 -0.57
N VAL A 165 -3.61 22.61 0.23
CA VAL A 165 -3.66 22.73 1.69
C VAL A 165 -3.12 21.47 2.37
N ALA A 166 -2.45 21.62 3.52
CA ALA A 166 -1.91 20.48 4.25
C ALA A 166 -3.05 19.60 4.78
N PHE A 167 -3.01 18.30 4.47
CA PHE A 167 -4.14 17.41 4.72
C PHE A 167 -4.40 17.17 6.21
N LEU A 168 -3.36 17.24 7.05
CA LEU A 168 -3.54 17.18 8.50
C LEU A 168 -4.35 18.37 9.04
N ASP A 169 -4.15 19.57 8.49
CA ASP A 169 -4.94 20.75 8.85
C ASP A 169 -6.39 20.60 8.39
N VAL A 170 -6.60 19.95 7.24
CA VAL A 170 -7.95 19.62 6.75
C VAL A 170 -8.64 18.61 7.67
N ILE A 171 -7.95 17.58 8.16
CA ILE A 171 -8.50 16.66 9.16
C ILE A 171 -8.91 17.43 10.42
N ASP A 172 -8.05 18.32 10.92
CA ASP A 172 -8.38 19.16 12.08
C ASP A 172 -9.64 20.01 11.84
N LEU A 173 -9.76 20.59 10.66
CA LEU A 173 -10.93 21.37 10.25
C LEU A 173 -12.19 20.51 10.14
N VAL A 174 -12.11 19.29 9.57
CA VAL A 174 -13.21 18.34 9.48
C VAL A 174 -13.79 18.05 10.86
N TYR A 175 -12.94 17.77 11.85
CA TYR A 175 -13.39 17.46 13.21
C TYR A 175 -13.98 18.69 13.94
N LYS A 176 -13.48 19.90 13.63
CA LYS A 176 -14.11 21.16 14.08
C LYS A 176 -15.47 21.38 13.42
N ALA A 177 -15.58 21.15 12.12
CA ALA A 177 -16.81 21.34 11.34
C ALA A 177 -17.95 20.44 11.83
N ILE A 178 -17.64 19.19 12.18
CA ILE A 178 -18.63 18.28 12.80
C ILE A 178 -18.88 18.58 14.28
N LYS A 179 -18.17 19.54 14.89
CA LYS A 179 -18.24 19.91 16.32
C LYS A 179 -17.94 18.73 17.26
N ALA A 180 -16.90 17.96 16.95
CA ALA A 180 -16.58 16.69 17.62
C ALA A 180 -16.59 16.76 19.15
N ASP A 181 -16.01 17.81 19.74
CA ASP A 181 -15.85 17.95 21.20
C ASP A 181 -17.18 18.16 21.94
N SER A 182 -18.19 18.74 21.27
CA SER A 182 -19.52 18.97 21.85
C SER A 182 -20.47 17.77 21.73
N ARG A 183 -20.05 16.69 21.05
CA ARG A 183 -20.91 15.52 20.81
C ARG A 183 -20.83 14.53 21.96
N LYS A 184 -21.92 13.77 22.12
CA LYS A 184 -21.97 12.64 23.06
C LYS A 184 -20.85 11.62 22.82
N GLU A 185 -20.50 11.40 21.55
CA GLU A 185 -19.47 10.43 21.12
C GLU A 185 -18.08 11.07 20.92
N HIS A 186 -17.76 12.18 21.60
CA HIS A 186 -16.49 12.91 21.43
C HIS A 186 -15.24 12.04 21.60
N GLN A 187 -15.23 11.09 22.54
CA GLN A 187 -14.09 10.18 22.74
C GLN A 187 -13.85 9.27 21.52
N LEU A 188 -14.93 8.74 20.93
CA LEU A 188 -14.85 7.95 19.71
C LEU A 188 -14.34 8.81 18.54
N LEU A 189 -14.87 10.03 18.38
CA LEU A 189 -14.41 10.94 17.34
C LEU A 189 -12.94 11.33 17.50
N SER A 190 -12.47 11.56 18.73
CA SER A 190 -11.05 11.80 19.02
C SER A 190 -10.17 10.59 18.66
N THR A 191 -10.64 9.37 18.93
CA THR A 191 -9.95 8.12 18.52
C THR A 191 -9.88 7.99 17.01
N LEU A 192 -10.99 8.26 16.30
CA LEU A 192 -11.06 8.22 14.83
C LEU A 192 -10.15 9.27 14.20
N LYS A 193 -10.11 10.48 14.77
CA LYS A 193 -9.21 11.55 14.34
C LYS A 193 -7.76 11.10 14.45
N THR A 194 -7.40 10.57 15.62
CA THR A 194 -6.06 10.04 15.88
C THR A 194 -5.69 8.95 14.88
N PHE A 195 -6.62 8.04 14.58
CA PHE A 195 -6.43 6.99 13.59
C PHE A 195 -6.13 7.54 12.18
N GLN A 196 -6.94 8.50 11.72
CA GLN A 196 -6.77 9.12 10.41
C GLN A 196 -5.47 9.93 10.33
N THR A 197 -5.18 10.75 11.35
CA THR A 197 -3.91 11.51 11.45
C THR A 197 -2.71 10.57 11.45
N SER A 198 -2.70 9.51 12.28
CA SER A 198 -1.60 8.55 12.33
C SER A 198 -1.40 7.84 11.00
N THR A 199 -2.47 7.52 10.27
CA THR A 199 -2.37 6.93 8.93
C THR A 199 -1.68 7.88 7.96
N VAL A 200 -2.08 9.17 7.93
CA VAL A 200 -1.44 10.17 7.08
C VAL A 200 0.05 10.34 7.41
N ARG A 201 0.39 10.41 8.71
CA ARG A 201 1.78 10.52 9.15
C ARG A 201 2.63 9.32 8.73
N LEU A 202 2.11 8.10 8.91
CA LEU A 202 2.79 6.89 8.47
C LEU A 202 3.13 6.95 6.98
N LEU A 203 2.21 7.43 6.15
CA LEU A 203 2.35 7.43 4.68
C LEU A 203 3.23 8.56 4.13
N SER A 204 3.38 9.68 4.84
CA SER A 204 3.93 10.91 4.23
C SER A 204 4.98 11.64 5.05
N GLU A 205 4.87 11.67 6.38
CA GLU A 205 5.76 12.46 7.24
C GLU A 205 7.00 11.64 7.64
N PRO A 206 8.22 12.14 7.37
CA PRO A 206 9.44 11.53 7.86
C PRO A 206 9.43 11.48 9.39
N ASP A 207 10.01 10.42 9.92
CA ASP A 207 10.23 10.21 11.34
C ASP A 207 11.56 9.46 11.54
N ASP A 208 12.06 9.43 12.78
CA ASP A 208 13.29 8.71 13.08
C ASP A 208 13.10 7.18 13.18
N THR A 209 11.95 6.65 12.70
CA THR A 209 11.60 5.24 12.84
C THR A 209 12.00 4.43 11.61
N HIS A 210 12.75 3.36 11.82
CA HIS A 210 13.09 2.42 10.77
C HIS A 210 12.04 1.30 10.69
N TYR A 211 10.97 1.55 9.95
CA TYR A 211 9.89 0.60 9.79
C TYR A 211 10.31 -0.63 8.97
N ARG A 212 10.40 -1.78 9.65
CA ARG A 212 10.70 -3.09 9.07
C ARG A 212 9.72 -4.14 9.57
N CYS A 213 9.23 -4.96 8.66
CA CYS A 213 8.36 -6.08 8.96
C CYS A 213 9.24 -7.26 9.37
N ALA A 214 8.97 -7.83 10.54
CA ALA A 214 9.71 -9.00 11.03
C ALA A 214 9.29 -10.26 10.25
N ILE A 215 9.96 -10.54 9.13
CA ILE A 215 9.74 -11.75 8.32
C ILE A 215 11.00 -12.63 8.38
N ASN A 216 10.82 -13.91 8.70
CA ASN A 216 11.91 -14.89 8.71
C ASN A 216 12.28 -15.32 7.28
N ASP A 217 12.94 -14.43 6.55
CA ASP A 217 13.46 -14.64 5.21
C ASP A 217 14.80 -13.88 5.05
N ARG A 218 15.80 -14.54 4.47
CA ARG A 218 17.16 -13.99 4.28
C ARG A 218 17.22 -12.78 3.33
N HIS A 219 16.19 -12.59 2.50
CA HIS A 219 16.03 -11.52 1.52
C HIS A 219 14.98 -10.48 1.94
N SER A 220 14.44 -10.55 3.17
CA SER A 220 13.40 -9.62 3.67
C SER A 220 13.79 -8.15 3.55
N GLU A 221 15.06 -7.79 3.77
CA GLU A 221 15.52 -6.40 3.60
C GLU A 221 15.45 -5.91 2.15
N LEU A 222 15.50 -6.81 1.14
CA LEU A 222 15.40 -6.44 -0.27
C LEU A 222 13.98 -6.03 -0.70
N MET A 223 12.98 -6.15 0.18
CA MET A 223 11.65 -5.57 -0.05
C MET A 223 11.66 -4.05 -0.02
N TYR A 224 12.62 -3.46 0.68
CA TYR A 224 12.68 -2.03 0.95
C TYR A 224 13.55 -1.31 -0.08
N PRO A 225 13.07 -0.21 -0.71
CA PRO A 225 13.80 0.46 -1.79
C PRO A 225 15.13 1.05 -1.35
N ASP A 226 15.22 1.49 -0.09
CA ASP A 226 16.44 2.03 0.52
C ASP A 226 17.55 0.99 0.71
N VAL A 227 17.23 -0.30 0.66
CA VAL A 227 18.21 -1.40 0.63
C VAL A 227 18.35 -1.98 -0.78
N PHE A 228 17.24 -2.19 -1.48
CA PHE A 228 17.20 -2.79 -2.81
C PHE A 228 18.04 -1.99 -3.82
N LEU A 229 17.84 -0.67 -3.89
CA LEU A 229 18.50 0.18 -4.89
C LEU A 229 20.02 0.25 -4.69
N PRO A 230 20.56 0.53 -3.48
CA PRO A 230 22.00 0.45 -3.24
C PRO A 230 22.57 -0.96 -3.49
N THR A 231 21.87 -2.01 -3.08
CA THR A 231 22.32 -3.39 -3.33
C THR A 231 22.36 -3.69 -4.83
N TYR A 232 21.37 -3.25 -5.60
CA TYR A 232 21.41 -3.39 -7.06
C TYR A 232 22.53 -2.57 -7.72
N ALA A 233 22.90 -1.42 -7.18
CA ALA A 233 24.04 -0.67 -7.71
C ALA A 233 25.39 -1.34 -7.41
N GLN A 234 25.56 -1.90 -6.22
CA GLN A 234 26.85 -2.38 -5.72
C GLN A 234 27.07 -3.89 -5.94
N ASP A 235 26.03 -4.71 -5.76
CA ASP A 235 26.09 -6.17 -5.75
C ASP A 235 24.83 -6.80 -6.37
N ARG A 236 24.74 -6.70 -7.70
CA ARG A 236 23.59 -7.21 -8.48
C ARG A 236 23.36 -8.71 -8.33
N GLN A 237 24.41 -9.48 -8.02
CA GLN A 237 24.30 -10.93 -7.90
C GLN A 237 23.35 -11.30 -6.76
N LYS A 238 23.41 -10.60 -5.63
CA LYS A 238 22.46 -10.80 -4.52
C LYS A 238 21.00 -10.58 -4.93
N ILE A 239 20.73 -9.59 -5.77
CA ILE A 239 19.37 -9.35 -6.27
C ILE A 239 18.94 -10.47 -7.22
N PHE A 240 19.83 -10.90 -8.12
CA PHE A 240 19.53 -11.98 -9.06
C PHE A 240 19.32 -13.32 -8.37
N ASP A 241 20.08 -13.63 -7.33
CA ASP A 241 19.89 -14.82 -6.50
C ASP A 241 18.53 -14.78 -5.78
N ALA A 242 18.15 -13.63 -5.22
CA ALA A 242 16.83 -13.44 -4.60
C ALA A 242 15.67 -13.55 -5.62
N LEU A 243 15.88 -13.14 -6.87
CA LEU A 243 14.90 -13.31 -7.94
C LEU A 243 14.74 -14.79 -8.33
N ILE A 244 15.82 -15.56 -8.39
CA ILE A 244 15.77 -17.01 -8.67
C ILE A 244 14.91 -17.74 -7.63
N ASP A 245 14.96 -17.32 -6.37
CA ASP A 245 14.12 -17.93 -5.33
C ASP A 245 12.61 -17.74 -5.61
N ALA A 246 12.20 -16.71 -6.36
CA ALA A 246 10.79 -16.40 -6.64
C ALA A 246 10.05 -17.46 -7.49
N VAL A 247 10.79 -18.32 -8.20
CA VAL A 247 10.25 -19.43 -8.99
C VAL A 247 10.37 -20.78 -8.29
N ASN A 248 10.87 -20.80 -7.04
CA ASN A 248 10.95 -22.02 -6.26
C ASN A 248 9.55 -22.44 -5.76
N PRO A 249 9.05 -23.64 -6.14
CA PRO A 249 7.71 -24.09 -5.76
C PRO A 249 7.59 -24.47 -4.27
N LEU A 250 8.70 -24.58 -3.53
CA LEU A 250 8.73 -25.02 -2.13
C LEU A 250 8.77 -23.86 -1.12
N GLN A 251 8.45 -22.64 -1.54
CA GLN A 251 8.45 -21.48 -0.66
C GLN A 251 7.30 -21.50 0.35
N SER A 252 7.60 -21.08 1.59
CA SER A 252 6.54 -20.74 2.54
C SER A 252 5.81 -19.47 2.08
N THR A 253 4.60 -19.21 2.60
CA THR A 253 3.86 -17.96 2.30
C THR A 253 4.69 -16.71 2.59
N ALA A 254 5.51 -16.73 3.65
CA ALA A 254 6.39 -15.64 4.02
C ALA A 254 7.51 -15.42 2.99
N ASN A 255 8.17 -16.50 2.56
CA ASN A 255 9.24 -16.41 1.55
C ASN A 255 8.68 -15.99 0.18
N LEU A 256 7.51 -16.51 -0.16
CA LEU A 256 6.80 -16.12 -1.36
C LEU A 256 6.44 -14.63 -1.34
N PHE A 257 6.02 -14.09 -0.19
CA PHE A 257 5.75 -12.66 -0.06
C PHE A 257 6.98 -11.80 -0.32
N VAL A 258 8.11 -12.15 0.30
CA VAL A 258 9.38 -11.45 0.13
C VAL A 258 9.84 -11.50 -1.33
N SER A 259 9.84 -12.70 -1.92
CA SER A 259 10.24 -12.89 -3.32
C SER A 259 9.41 -12.03 -4.28
N ASN A 260 8.12 -11.94 -4.00
CA ASN A 260 7.20 -11.11 -4.76
C ASN A 260 7.49 -9.61 -4.64
N MET A 261 7.81 -9.12 -3.45
CA MET A 261 8.24 -7.73 -3.26
C MET A 261 9.55 -7.45 -4.01
N VAL A 262 10.50 -8.39 -4.00
CA VAL A 262 11.78 -8.28 -4.74
C VAL A 262 11.53 -8.25 -6.26
N VAL A 263 10.66 -9.11 -6.79
CA VAL A 263 10.24 -9.09 -8.20
C VAL A 263 9.60 -7.76 -8.56
N MET A 264 8.70 -7.24 -7.72
CA MET A 264 8.05 -5.94 -7.93
C MET A 264 9.05 -4.79 -7.91
N ASN A 265 10.03 -4.80 -6.98
CA ASN A 265 11.11 -3.82 -6.96
C ASN A 265 11.95 -3.87 -8.23
N TYR A 266 12.34 -5.07 -8.70
CA TYR A 266 13.12 -5.22 -9.92
C TYR A 266 12.34 -4.75 -11.16
N ALA A 267 11.07 -5.13 -11.26
CA ALA A 267 10.21 -4.68 -12.35
C ALA A 267 10.05 -3.14 -12.36
N PHE A 268 9.70 -2.55 -11.22
CA PHE A 268 9.40 -1.13 -11.11
C PHE A 268 10.64 -0.24 -11.22
N HIS A 269 11.69 -0.53 -10.45
CA HIS A 269 12.85 0.35 -10.30
C HIS A 269 13.93 0.12 -11.36
N VAL A 270 13.94 -1.05 -12.01
CA VAL A 270 14.98 -1.38 -13.00
C VAL A 270 14.37 -1.54 -14.39
N LEU A 271 13.44 -2.48 -14.56
CA LEU A 271 13.00 -2.89 -15.90
C LEU A 271 12.08 -1.87 -16.58
N LYS A 272 11.23 -1.16 -15.82
CA LYS A 272 10.29 -0.15 -16.35
C LYS A 272 10.99 0.85 -17.28
N ASP A 273 12.14 1.36 -16.84
CA ASP A 273 12.89 2.38 -17.58
C ASP A 273 14.06 1.79 -18.39
N LYS A 274 14.55 0.59 -18.02
CA LYS A 274 15.69 -0.09 -18.67
C LYS A 274 15.40 -1.57 -18.91
N PRO A 275 14.49 -1.91 -19.84
CA PRO A 275 14.06 -3.30 -20.01
C PRO A 275 15.19 -4.23 -20.49
N HIS A 276 16.23 -3.72 -21.15
CA HIS A 276 17.42 -4.48 -21.53
C HIS A 276 18.22 -5.03 -20.32
N GLU A 277 18.02 -4.50 -19.11
CA GLU A 277 18.64 -5.05 -17.90
C GLU A 277 18.23 -6.52 -17.64
N ILE A 278 17.12 -6.98 -18.21
CA ILE A 278 16.69 -8.39 -18.15
C ILE A 278 17.73 -9.35 -18.73
N LEU A 279 18.54 -8.90 -19.70
CA LEU A 279 19.60 -9.72 -20.30
C LEU A 279 20.75 -9.98 -19.31
N LYS A 280 20.93 -9.12 -18.31
CA LYS A 280 21.92 -9.35 -17.24
C LYS A 280 21.44 -10.45 -16.30
N LEU A 281 20.15 -10.48 -15.98
CA LEU A 281 19.54 -11.59 -15.25
C LEU A 281 19.67 -12.89 -16.04
N LYS A 282 19.35 -12.89 -17.35
CA LYS A 282 19.55 -14.05 -18.22
C LYS A 282 20.98 -14.60 -18.15
N LYS A 283 21.98 -13.72 -18.28
CA LYS A 283 23.40 -14.11 -18.22
C LYS A 283 23.80 -14.70 -16.87
N HIS A 284 23.19 -14.23 -15.78
CA HIS A 284 23.41 -14.75 -14.43
C HIS A 284 22.81 -16.15 -14.25
N VAL A 285 21.55 -16.33 -14.65
CA VAL A 285 20.78 -17.59 -14.49
C VAL A 285 21.39 -18.73 -15.31
N ARG A 286 21.81 -18.46 -16.56
CA ARG A 286 22.36 -19.42 -17.55
C ARG A 286 21.42 -20.55 -17.99
N ASP A 287 20.54 -21.03 -17.13
CA ASP A 287 19.49 -22.00 -17.44
C ASP A 287 18.32 -21.29 -18.17
N GLU A 288 18.06 -21.69 -19.42
CA GLU A 288 17.02 -21.08 -20.26
C GLU A 288 15.60 -21.34 -19.76
N ALA A 289 15.34 -22.52 -19.19
CA ALA A 289 14.02 -22.88 -18.68
C ALA A 289 13.71 -22.07 -17.42
N LEU A 290 14.68 -22.01 -16.50
CA LEU A 290 14.58 -21.21 -15.27
C LEU A 290 14.43 -19.71 -15.59
N PHE A 291 15.18 -19.20 -16.57
CA PHE A 291 15.03 -17.82 -17.03
C PHE A 291 13.65 -17.57 -17.65
N GLY A 292 13.11 -18.50 -18.43
CA GLY A 292 11.75 -18.43 -18.97
C GLY A 292 10.69 -18.26 -17.87
N GLN A 293 10.79 -19.07 -16.81
CA GLN A 293 9.90 -18.97 -15.64
C GLN A 293 10.02 -17.60 -14.94
N LEU A 294 11.24 -17.10 -14.75
CA LEU A 294 11.47 -15.78 -14.15
C LEU A 294 10.87 -14.65 -14.99
N LEU A 295 11.04 -14.72 -16.31
CA LEU A 295 10.47 -13.75 -17.23
C LEU A 295 8.94 -13.76 -17.20
N GLU A 296 8.33 -14.96 -17.15
CA GLU A 296 6.89 -15.12 -16.94
C GLU A 296 6.44 -14.49 -15.63
N VAL A 297 7.08 -14.80 -14.49
CA VAL A 297 6.75 -14.21 -13.18
C VAL A 297 6.82 -12.68 -13.21
N ILE A 298 7.88 -12.11 -13.78
CA ILE A 298 8.07 -10.66 -13.90
C ILE A 298 6.94 -10.01 -14.72
N ILE A 299 6.59 -10.59 -15.87
CA ILE A 299 5.53 -10.07 -16.75
C ILE A 299 4.16 -10.22 -16.11
N MET A 300 3.84 -11.41 -15.59
CA MET A 300 2.54 -11.72 -14.98
C MET A 300 2.28 -10.91 -13.71
N ARG A 301 3.34 -10.44 -13.04
CA ARG A 301 3.19 -9.55 -11.88
C ARG A 301 2.62 -8.18 -12.25
N ARG A 302 2.77 -7.74 -13.50
CA ARG A 302 2.25 -6.47 -14.05
C ARG A 302 2.65 -5.21 -13.26
N MET A 303 3.80 -5.25 -12.58
CA MET A 303 4.34 -4.08 -11.89
C MET A 303 5.07 -3.18 -12.89
N ALA A 304 4.34 -2.26 -13.52
CA ALA A 304 4.82 -1.31 -14.53
C ALA A 304 5.49 -1.91 -15.79
N VAL A 305 5.50 -3.23 -15.87
CA VAL A 305 6.13 -4.03 -16.93
C VAL A 305 5.07 -4.96 -17.50
N ASN A 306 5.08 -5.14 -18.81
CA ASN A 306 4.22 -6.08 -19.53
C ASN A 306 5.03 -6.77 -20.64
N LYS A 307 4.39 -7.71 -21.32
CA LYS A 307 5.00 -8.45 -22.43
C LYS A 307 5.54 -7.54 -23.54
N ALA A 308 4.83 -6.47 -23.88
CA ALA A 308 5.20 -5.55 -24.96
C ALA A 308 6.56 -4.89 -24.74
N LEU A 309 6.95 -4.68 -23.47
CA LEU A 309 8.23 -4.09 -23.11
C LEU A 309 9.45 -4.93 -23.56
N PHE A 310 9.25 -6.23 -23.79
CA PHE A 310 10.33 -7.16 -24.16
C PHE A 310 10.29 -7.65 -25.61
N GLU A 311 9.30 -7.26 -26.42
CA GLU A 311 9.12 -7.76 -27.80
C GLU A 311 10.33 -7.53 -28.70
N LYS A 312 11.05 -6.43 -28.49
CA LYS A 312 12.24 -6.06 -29.27
C LYS A 312 13.55 -6.50 -28.61
N ILE A 313 13.49 -7.26 -27.53
CA ILE A 313 14.65 -7.71 -26.76
C ILE A 313 14.87 -9.19 -27.04
N LEU A 314 16.09 -9.56 -27.43
CA LEU A 314 16.48 -10.95 -27.68
C LEU A 314 16.63 -11.73 -26.36
N THR A 315 15.51 -11.94 -25.67
CA THR A 315 15.43 -12.74 -24.44
C THR A 315 15.71 -14.22 -24.71
N GLY A 316 15.55 -14.67 -25.96
CA GLY A 316 15.68 -16.08 -26.34
C GLY A 316 14.55 -16.97 -25.82
N HIS A 317 13.50 -16.36 -25.26
CA HIS A 317 12.29 -17.05 -24.84
C HIS A 317 11.13 -16.59 -25.72
N ASP A 318 10.28 -17.53 -26.13
CA ASP A 318 9.10 -17.19 -26.91
C ASP A 318 8.04 -16.54 -26.00
N LEU A 319 7.95 -15.21 -26.09
CA LEU A 319 6.97 -14.43 -25.33
C LEU A 319 5.52 -14.85 -25.65
N SER A 320 5.25 -15.49 -26.80
CA SER A 320 3.93 -16.00 -27.17
C SER A 320 3.39 -17.03 -26.18
N LEU A 321 4.29 -17.77 -25.52
CA LEU A 321 3.96 -18.81 -24.55
C LEU A 321 3.47 -18.24 -23.22
N ILE A 322 3.78 -16.98 -22.92
CA ILE A 322 3.32 -16.29 -21.71
C ILE A 322 1.86 -15.89 -21.90
N LYS A 323 0.96 -16.65 -21.27
CA LYS A 323 -0.49 -16.41 -21.27
C LYS A 323 -0.84 -15.26 -20.32
N ASP A 324 -0.67 -14.04 -20.80
CA ASP A 324 -1.02 -12.79 -20.12
C ASP A 324 -2.51 -12.43 -20.36
N GLU A 325 -3.44 -13.33 -20.04
CA GLU A 325 -4.88 -13.03 -20.15
C GLU A 325 -5.23 -11.85 -19.24
N GLN A 326 -5.79 -10.77 -19.82
CA GLN A 326 -6.02 -9.49 -19.13
C GLN A 326 -6.88 -9.63 -17.85
N THR A 327 -7.68 -10.68 -17.75
CA THR A 327 -8.67 -10.93 -16.69
C THR A 327 -8.23 -11.92 -15.60
N ALA A 328 -7.12 -12.63 -15.77
CA ALA A 328 -6.64 -13.59 -14.78
C ALA A 328 -5.72 -12.88 -13.77
N PHE A 329 -6.26 -12.54 -12.60
CA PHE A 329 -5.44 -12.14 -11.46
C PHE A 329 -4.45 -13.27 -11.15
N TYR A 330 -3.15 -12.98 -11.32
CA TYR A 330 -2.08 -13.93 -11.05
C TYR A 330 -2.12 -14.34 -9.57
N ASN A 331 -2.61 -15.56 -9.32
CA ASN A 331 -2.70 -16.11 -7.98
C ASN A 331 -1.57 -17.13 -7.80
N ILE A 332 -0.42 -16.61 -7.35
CA ILE A 332 0.83 -17.37 -7.20
C ILE A 332 0.69 -18.52 -6.20
N LEU A 333 -0.27 -18.41 -5.29
CA LEU A 333 -0.55 -19.46 -4.31
C LEU A 333 -1.18 -20.73 -4.93
N TYR A 334 -1.74 -20.65 -6.16
CA TYR A 334 -2.58 -21.72 -6.72
C TYR A 334 -2.24 -22.16 -8.15
N ARG A 335 -1.27 -21.56 -8.85
CA ARG A 335 -0.77 -22.14 -10.12
C ARG A 335 0.28 -23.21 -9.79
N ARG A 336 -0.17 -24.48 -9.86
CA ARG A 336 0.70 -25.65 -10.03
C ARG A 336 0.83 -26.00 -11.49
#